data_AF-A0A959JIH2-F1
#
_entry.id   AF-A0A959JIH2-F1
#
_cell.length_a   1.000
_cell.length_b   1.000
_cell.length_c   1.000
_cell.angle_alpha   90.00
_cell.angle_beta   90.00
_cell.angle_gamma   90.00
#
_symmetry.space_group_name_H-M   'P 1'
#
loop_
_entity.id
_entity.type
_entity.pdbx_description
1 polymer ?
#
loop_
_entity_poly.entity_id
_entity_poly.type
_entity_poly.pdbx_seq_one_letter_code
_entity_poly.pdbx_strand_id
1 'polypeptide(L)'
;MSDSQTNDARRIRSIDVLRALTMILMIWVNDFWTLEGVPGWLEHMPTQADAMGFSDVIFPAFLVIVGLSIPFALDKRMDAQSSGEVVTHILLRSLALIVMGFFHVNLENIYAGAMVLPKYLWQILLTIAFFLIWNDYQPVGWTKRKILIFQGSGLALLIVLAILYRGGESGQVIGLRRYWWGILGLIGWAYLYAALVYWAFRGRLVAMIGAWVFFFAFHLAHFAGYLDFLQAVRLIVWMPDRGAFVGLVLGGVVASSIYKRLAAEDHGRFIGVLVLMSVLMLVYGWLTRPAFELSKIRATPAWIGYCTAITLLAYAVIYYLVDVRKWDHWYRWIRPAGRSTLTTYLVPYVYYAVWSIWAIQLPVALRTGILGLVKSLLFALLIVGITGLLNRWKIRLKI
;
A
#
# COMPACT_ATOMS: atom_id res chain seq x y z
N MET A 1 7.77 -33.64 6.56
CA MET A 1 9.07 -33.83 5.88
C MET A 1 8.94 -33.21 4.49
N SER A 2 9.74 -32.28 3.97
CA SER A 2 10.81 -31.43 4.52
C SER A 2 10.99 -30.15 3.64
N ASP A 3 9.97 -29.73 2.89
CA ASP A 3 10.13 -28.70 1.84
C ASP A 3 9.76 -27.25 2.23
N SER A 4 9.43 -26.99 3.50
CA SER A 4 9.10 -25.62 3.94
C SER A 4 10.26 -24.84 4.56
N GLN A 5 11.42 -25.46 4.77
CA GLN A 5 12.49 -24.87 5.59
C GLN A 5 13.67 -24.24 4.82
N THR A 6 13.77 -24.40 3.49
CA THR A 6 14.96 -23.93 2.74
C THR A 6 14.81 -22.54 2.09
N ASN A 7 13.63 -21.90 2.16
CA ASN A 7 13.41 -20.56 1.57
C ASN A 7 13.13 -19.44 2.60
N ASP A 8 13.10 -19.76 3.91
CA ASP A 8 12.77 -18.81 5.00
C ASP A 8 14.02 -18.14 5.63
N ALA A 9 15.24 -18.54 5.27
CA ALA A 9 16.49 -18.15 5.95
C ALA A 9 16.89 -16.65 5.84
N ARG A 10 16.14 -15.80 5.11
CA ARG A 10 16.39 -14.34 5.03
C ARG A 10 15.15 -13.48 5.23
N ARG A 11 14.03 -14.06 5.65
CA ARG A 11 12.74 -13.37 5.74
C ARG A 11 12.48 -12.90 7.17
N ILE A 12 12.55 -11.58 7.38
CA ILE A 12 12.29 -10.98 8.70
C ILE A 12 10.80 -11.12 9.04
N ARG A 13 10.51 -11.81 10.13
CA ARG A 13 9.14 -12.16 10.50
C ARG A 13 8.34 -10.95 10.94
N SER A 14 8.92 -10.02 11.70
CA SER A 14 8.23 -8.77 12.11
C SER A 14 7.74 -7.93 10.95
N ILE A 15 8.48 -7.83 9.84
CA ILE A 15 8.04 -7.07 8.65
C ILE A 15 6.77 -7.69 8.08
N ASP A 16 6.74 -9.02 7.96
CA ASP A 16 5.60 -9.77 7.48
C ASP A 16 4.37 -9.64 8.41
N VAL A 17 4.60 -9.69 9.72
CA VAL A 17 3.56 -9.51 10.76
C VAL A 17 2.99 -8.10 10.70
N LEU A 18 3.84 -7.07 10.70
CA LEU A 18 3.44 -5.67 10.62
C LEU A 18 2.66 -5.39 9.31
N ARG A 19 3.09 -5.97 8.19
CA ARG A 19 2.36 -5.88 6.92
C ARG A 19 0.97 -6.50 7.00
N ALA A 20 0.86 -7.69 7.59
CA ALA A 20 -0.42 -8.38 7.75
C ALA A 20 -1.38 -7.60 8.66
N LEU A 21 -0.90 -7.11 9.81
CA LEU A 21 -1.67 -6.26 10.70
C LEU A 21 -2.15 -4.99 10.00
N THR A 22 -1.25 -4.28 9.32
CA THR A 22 -1.59 -3.04 8.61
C THR A 22 -2.60 -3.29 7.49
N MET A 23 -2.52 -4.42 6.80
CA MET A 23 -3.50 -4.80 5.78
C MET A 23 -4.88 -5.10 6.38
N ILE A 24 -4.94 -5.78 7.54
CA ILE A 24 -6.21 -5.98 8.27
C ILE A 24 -6.80 -4.65 8.70
N LEU A 25 -5.99 -3.78 9.31
CA LEU A 25 -6.42 -2.46 9.72
C LEU A 25 -6.91 -1.63 8.52
N MET A 26 -6.24 -1.74 7.37
CA MET A 26 -6.65 -1.07 6.14
C MET A 26 -8.04 -1.52 5.68
N ILE A 27 -8.32 -2.83 5.69
CA ILE A 27 -9.66 -3.33 5.35
C ILE A 27 -10.69 -2.90 6.39
N TRP A 28 -10.33 -2.94 7.68
CA TRP A 28 -11.22 -2.56 8.77
C TRP A 28 -11.66 -1.11 8.68
N VAL A 29 -10.71 -0.16 8.57
CA VAL A 29 -11.05 1.26 8.47
C VAL A 29 -11.75 1.60 7.15
N ASN A 30 -11.43 0.90 6.06
CA ASN A 30 -12.09 1.09 4.77
C ASN A 30 -13.52 0.57 4.73
N ASP A 31 -14.00 -0.10 5.78
CA ASP A 31 -15.38 -0.58 5.90
C ASP A 31 -16.23 0.35 6.80
N PHE A 32 -15.64 1.40 7.38
CA PHE A 32 -16.34 2.34 8.27
C PHE A 32 -17.44 3.14 7.57
N TRP A 33 -17.37 3.34 6.25
CA TRP A 33 -18.45 3.98 5.48
C TRP A 33 -19.77 3.18 5.51
N THR A 34 -19.74 1.92 5.92
CA THR A 34 -20.94 1.08 6.11
C THR A 34 -21.57 1.21 7.51
N LEU A 35 -20.91 1.93 8.41
CA LEU A 35 -21.24 2.02 9.84
C LEU A 35 -21.83 3.39 10.20
N GLU A 36 -22.51 3.45 11.35
CA GLU A 36 -23.08 4.66 11.95
C GLU A 36 -22.56 4.82 13.39
N GLY A 37 -22.29 6.07 13.81
CA GLY A 37 -21.82 6.34 15.18
C GLY A 37 -20.42 5.81 15.48
N VAL A 38 -19.53 5.79 14.48
CA VAL A 38 -18.10 5.52 14.70
C VAL A 38 -17.47 6.70 15.44
N PRO A 39 -16.65 6.48 16.48
CA PRO A 39 -15.93 7.56 17.16
C PRO A 39 -15.09 8.38 16.18
N GLY A 40 -15.24 9.71 16.18
CA GLY A 40 -14.59 10.58 15.19
C GLY A 40 -13.06 10.47 15.12
N TRP A 41 -12.39 10.15 16.25
CA TRP A 41 -10.93 9.92 16.25
C TRP A 41 -10.49 8.68 15.45
N LEU A 42 -11.40 7.74 15.20
CA LEU A 42 -11.13 6.58 14.35
C LEU A 42 -11.25 6.92 12.86
N GLU A 43 -12.10 7.86 12.49
CA GLU A 43 -12.43 8.22 11.10
C GLU A 43 -11.36 9.09 10.42
N HIS A 44 -11.58 9.43 9.15
CA HIS A 44 -10.75 10.40 8.43
C HIS A 44 -11.10 11.83 8.86
N MET A 45 -10.07 12.64 9.14
CA MET A 45 -10.30 14.05 9.46
C MET A 45 -10.55 14.89 8.19
N PRO A 46 -11.46 15.88 8.24
CA PRO A 46 -11.71 16.79 7.12
C PRO A 46 -10.45 17.57 6.72
N THR A 47 -10.38 18.01 5.45
CA THR A 47 -9.21 18.70 4.88
C THR A 47 -8.77 19.94 5.67
N GLN A 48 -9.73 20.68 6.25
CA GLN A 48 -9.53 21.95 6.94
C GLN A 48 -9.21 21.78 8.43
N ALA A 49 -9.31 20.56 8.98
CA ALA A 49 -8.99 20.32 10.37
C ALA A 49 -7.48 20.18 10.54
N ASP A 50 -6.89 20.88 11.51
CA ASP A 50 -5.54 20.62 12.03
C ASP A 50 -5.56 19.36 12.91
N ALA A 51 -5.85 18.21 12.30
CA ALA A 51 -6.06 16.94 12.97
C ALA A 51 -5.78 15.75 12.04
N MET A 52 -5.56 14.59 12.65
CA MET A 52 -5.55 13.29 11.95
C MET A 52 -6.29 12.27 12.81
N GLY A 53 -7.06 11.39 12.17
CA GLY A 53 -7.65 10.25 12.84
C GLY A 53 -6.80 8.99 12.68
N PHE A 54 -7.21 7.91 13.34
CA PHE A 54 -6.54 6.61 13.25
C PHE A 54 -6.45 6.11 11.81
N SER A 55 -7.53 6.26 11.04
CA SER A 55 -7.60 5.86 9.64
C SER A 55 -6.58 6.60 8.75
N ASP A 56 -6.11 7.78 9.18
CA ASP A 56 -5.15 8.59 8.44
C ASP A 56 -3.70 8.08 8.57
N VAL A 57 -3.42 7.17 9.51
CA VAL A 57 -2.10 6.57 9.74
C VAL A 57 -1.86 5.35 8.85
N ILE A 58 -2.93 4.63 8.49
CA ILE A 58 -2.83 3.27 7.94
C ILE A 58 -2.15 3.23 6.57
N PHE A 59 -2.51 4.14 5.67
CA PHE A 59 -1.90 4.22 4.35
C PHE A 59 -0.40 4.61 4.40
N PRO A 60 0.00 5.67 5.14
CA PRO A 60 1.40 5.98 5.37
C PRO A 60 2.20 4.84 6.00
N ALA A 61 1.62 4.14 6.99
CA ALA A 61 2.25 2.99 7.61
C ALA A 61 2.55 1.91 6.58
N PHE A 62 1.60 1.65 5.68
CA PHE A 62 1.80 0.72 4.57
C PHE A 62 2.98 1.12 3.67
N LEU A 63 3.16 2.40 3.35
CA LEU A 63 4.28 2.89 2.54
C LEU A 63 5.63 2.66 3.23
N VAL A 64 5.74 2.95 4.53
CA VAL A 64 6.95 2.64 5.32
C VAL A 64 7.24 1.12 5.28
N ILE A 65 6.21 0.28 5.38
CA ILE A 65 6.34 -1.19 5.32
C ILE A 65 6.78 -1.69 3.92
N VAL A 66 6.30 -1.05 2.85
CA VAL A 66 6.83 -1.30 1.49
C VAL A 66 8.34 -1.03 1.50
N GLY A 67 8.76 0.10 2.07
CA GLY A 67 10.16 0.47 2.27
C GLY A 67 10.98 -0.56 3.02
N LEU A 68 10.46 -1.07 4.13
CA LEU A 68 11.11 -2.12 4.92
C LEU A 68 11.42 -3.38 4.08
N SER A 69 10.63 -3.63 3.03
CA SER A 69 10.73 -4.82 2.19
C SER A 69 11.68 -4.66 1.00
N ILE A 70 11.99 -3.42 0.57
CA ILE A 70 12.77 -3.14 -0.63
C ILE A 70 14.19 -3.71 -0.56
N PRO A 71 14.99 -3.48 0.51
CA PRO A 71 16.38 -3.98 0.56
C PRO A 71 16.47 -5.48 0.35
N PHE A 72 15.69 -6.26 1.10
CA PHE A 72 15.70 -7.73 1.00
C PHE A 72 15.24 -8.26 -0.35
N ALA A 73 14.27 -7.59 -0.98
CA ALA A 73 13.75 -8.00 -2.27
C ALA A 73 14.71 -7.65 -3.41
N LEU A 74 15.33 -6.47 -3.38
CA LEU A 74 16.22 -6.01 -4.45
C LEU A 74 17.62 -6.62 -4.35
N ASP A 75 18.19 -6.80 -3.16
CA ASP A 75 19.52 -7.44 -3.04
C ASP A 75 19.50 -8.84 -3.66
N LYS A 76 18.49 -9.64 -3.31
CA LYS A 76 18.33 -10.99 -3.88
C LYS A 76 18.27 -11.00 -5.41
N ARG A 77 17.71 -9.94 -6.01
CA ARG A 77 17.62 -9.80 -7.47
C ARG A 77 18.91 -9.27 -8.06
N MET A 78 19.54 -8.30 -7.43
CA MET A 78 20.82 -7.75 -7.86
C MET A 78 21.95 -8.79 -7.79
N ASP A 79 21.86 -9.74 -6.86
CA ASP A 79 22.78 -10.89 -6.76
C ASP A 79 22.55 -11.93 -7.87
N ALA A 80 21.34 -12.01 -8.44
CA ALA A 80 20.92 -13.12 -9.31
C ALA A 80 20.60 -12.70 -10.76
N GLN A 81 20.49 -11.41 -11.05
CA GLN A 81 19.97 -10.87 -12.32
C GLN A 81 20.83 -9.69 -12.79
N SER A 82 20.80 -9.41 -14.09
CA SER A 82 21.46 -8.24 -14.67
C SER A 82 20.80 -6.93 -14.23
N SER A 83 21.55 -5.82 -14.28
CA SER A 83 21.02 -4.49 -13.94
C SER A 83 19.76 -4.13 -14.74
N GLY A 84 19.73 -4.47 -16.03
CA GLY A 84 18.57 -4.20 -16.90
C GLY A 84 17.33 -5.00 -16.50
N GLU A 85 17.49 -6.26 -16.09
CA GLU A 85 16.39 -7.09 -15.59
C GLU A 85 15.83 -6.57 -14.26
N VAL A 86 16.70 -6.13 -13.35
CA VAL A 86 16.28 -5.53 -12.07
C VAL A 86 15.47 -4.26 -12.30
N VAL A 87 15.95 -3.36 -13.16
CA VAL A 87 15.23 -2.12 -13.49
C VAL A 87 13.91 -2.44 -14.19
N THR A 88 13.90 -3.35 -15.15
CA THR A 88 12.66 -3.79 -15.83
C THR A 88 11.64 -4.33 -14.83
N HIS A 89 12.08 -5.14 -13.86
CA HIS A 89 11.21 -5.63 -12.80
C HIS A 89 10.65 -4.49 -11.93
N ILE A 90 11.47 -3.50 -11.56
CA ILE A 90 11.01 -2.31 -10.81
C ILE A 90 9.95 -1.56 -11.62
N LEU A 91 10.20 -1.32 -12.92
CA LEU A 91 9.29 -0.61 -13.81
C LEU A 91 7.96 -1.34 -13.99
N LEU A 92 7.99 -2.65 -14.31
CA LEU A 92 6.78 -3.45 -14.51
C LEU A 92 5.92 -3.54 -13.25
N ARG A 93 6.55 -3.74 -12.08
CA ARG A 93 5.84 -3.77 -10.79
C ARG A 93 5.19 -2.42 -10.48
N SER A 94 5.90 -1.33 -10.73
CA SER A 94 5.37 0.02 -10.52
C SER A 94 4.22 0.32 -11.47
N LEU A 95 4.37 -0.03 -12.76
CA LEU A 95 3.34 0.11 -13.77
C LEU A 95 2.08 -0.67 -13.42
N ALA A 96 2.20 -1.91 -12.94
CA ALA A 96 1.05 -2.70 -12.52
C ALA A 96 0.23 -2.00 -11.42
N LEU A 97 0.90 -1.48 -10.39
CA LEU A 97 0.25 -0.73 -9.31
C LEU A 97 -0.39 0.59 -9.80
N ILE A 98 0.29 1.31 -10.68
CA ILE A 98 -0.21 2.56 -11.28
C ILE A 98 -1.45 2.29 -12.13
N VAL A 99 -1.44 1.24 -12.96
CA VAL A 99 -2.59 0.84 -13.78
C VAL A 99 -3.76 0.42 -12.89
N MET A 100 -3.54 -0.42 -11.87
CA MET A 100 -4.61 -0.80 -10.95
C MET A 100 -5.20 0.41 -10.22
N GLY A 101 -4.35 1.32 -9.74
CA GLY A 101 -4.77 2.56 -9.09
C GLY A 101 -5.60 3.44 -10.03
N PHE A 102 -5.16 3.63 -11.26
CA PHE A 102 -5.87 4.42 -12.27
C PHE A 102 -7.30 3.91 -12.52
N PHE A 103 -7.47 2.60 -12.70
CA PHE A 103 -8.80 2.01 -12.90
C PHE A 103 -9.67 2.05 -11.63
N HIS A 104 -9.10 1.85 -10.44
CA HIS A 104 -9.85 1.99 -9.17
C HIS A 104 -10.36 3.41 -8.92
N VAL A 105 -9.58 4.43 -9.25
CA VAL A 105 -10.06 5.82 -9.14
C VAL A 105 -11.19 6.07 -10.12
N ASN A 106 -11.08 5.55 -11.34
CA ASN A 106 -12.17 5.68 -12.32
C ASN A 106 -13.43 4.92 -11.89
N LEU A 107 -13.30 3.76 -11.23
CA LEU A 107 -14.42 3.02 -10.63
C LEU A 107 -15.24 3.87 -9.65
N GLU A 108 -14.57 4.63 -8.79
CA GLU A 108 -15.20 5.52 -7.80
C GLU A 108 -15.98 6.66 -8.49
N ASN A 109 -15.53 7.09 -9.66
CA ASN A 109 -16.09 8.21 -10.44
C ASN A 109 -17.02 7.76 -11.60
N ILE A 110 -17.52 6.52 -11.56
CA ILE A 110 -18.47 6.01 -12.56
C ILE A 110 -19.80 6.76 -12.47
N TYR A 111 -20.30 7.21 -13.62
CA TYR A 111 -21.65 7.74 -13.74
C TYR A 111 -22.63 6.62 -14.08
N ALA A 112 -23.29 6.07 -13.06
CA ALA A 112 -24.13 4.87 -13.21
C ALA A 112 -25.25 5.02 -14.26
N GLY A 113 -25.78 6.23 -14.46
CA GLY A 113 -26.88 6.49 -15.40
C GLY A 113 -26.48 6.43 -16.88
N ALA A 114 -25.20 6.52 -17.23
CA ALA A 114 -24.73 6.46 -18.62
C ALA A 114 -23.86 5.24 -18.93
N MET A 115 -23.64 4.34 -17.97
CA MET A 115 -22.80 3.18 -18.16
C MET A 115 -23.48 2.12 -19.04
N VAL A 116 -22.69 1.55 -19.95
CA VAL A 116 -23.13 0.41 -20.77
C VAL A 116 -23.24 -0.86 -19.92
N LEU A 117 -22.37 -1.02 -18.91
CA LEU A 117 -22.36 -2.14 -17.98
C LEU A 117 -22.69 -1.66 -16.56
N PRO A 118 -23.50 -2.41 -15.78
CA PRO A 118 -23.73 -2.07 -14.38
C PRO A 118 -22.43 -1.88 -13.61
N LYS A 119 -22.35 -0.84 -12.77
CA LYS A 119 -21.14 -0.47 -12.00
C LYS A 119 -20.49 -1.67 -11.30
N TYR A 120 -21.28 -2.47 -10.59
CA TYR A 120 -20.78 -3.62 -9.82
C TYR A 120 -20.33 -4.79 -10.71
N LEU A 121 -20.94 -4.97 -11.88
CA LEU A 121 -20.45 -5.95 -12.86
C LEU A 121 -19.11 -5.48 -13.44
N TRP A 122 -18.99 -4.20 -13.81
CA TRP A 122 -17.75 -3.61 -14.28
C TRP A 122 -16.63 -3.76 -13.23
N GLN A 123 -16.94 -3.56 -11.94
CA GLN A 123 -16.01 -3.75 -10.80
C GLN A 123 -15.50 -5.20 -10.68
N ILE A 124 -16.40 -6.19 -10.80
CA ILE A 124 -16.04 -7.61 -10.76
C ILE A 124 -15.17 -7.97 -11.96
N LEU A 125 -15.56 -7.56 -13.17
CA LEU A 125 -14.80 -7.81 -14.40
C LEU A 125 -13.43 -7.15 -14.35
N LEU A 126 -13.32 -5.94 -13.80
CA LEU A 126 -12.04 -5.26 -13.60
C LEU A 126 -11.14 -6.08 -12.68
N THR A 127 -11.68 -6.57 -11.56
CA THR A 127 -10.92 -7.37 -10.61
C THR A 127 -10.47 -8.68 -11.27
N ILE A 128 -11.35 -9.36 -12.02
CA ILE A 128 -11.00 -10.56 -12.79
C ILE A 128 -9.88 -10.25 -13.77
N ALA A 129 -9.95 -9.14 -14.51
CA ALA A 129 -8.90 -8.74 -15.45
C ALA A 129 -7.54 -8.59 -14.75
N PHE A 130 -7.49 -8.00 -13.55
CA PHE A 130 -6.25 -7.91 -12.77
C PHE A 130 -5.70 -9.28 -12.38
N PHE A 131 -6.55 -10.21 -11.94
CA PHE A 131 -6.12 -11.59 -11.66
C PHE A 131 -5.64 -12.31 -12.93
N LEU A 132 -6.29 -12.13 -14.08
CA LEU A 132 -5.84 -12.74 -15.34
C LEU A 132 -4.46 -12.24 -15.78
N ILE A 133 -4.13 -10.97 -15.56
CA ILE A 133 -2.84 -10.40 -15.98
C ILE A 133 -1.72 -10.75 -15.01
N TRP A 134 -1.98 -10.62 -13.71
CA TRP A 134 -0.93 -10.61 -12.68
C TRP A 134 -1.03 -11.77 -11.66
N ASN A 135 -1.76 -12.83 -11.96
CA ASN A 135 -1.74 -14.03 -11.14
C ASN A 135 -0.34 -14.70 -11.14
N ASP A 136 0.05 -15.27 -10.01
CA ASP A 136 1.25 -16.10 -9.90
C ASP A 136 1.00 -17.45 -10.57
N TYR A 137 1.28 -17.54 -11.87
CA TYR A 137 1.10 -18.77 -12.65
C TYR A 137 2.16 -19.85 -12.36
N GLN A 138 3.27 -19.50 -11.69
CA GLN A 138 4.37 -20.46 -11.43
C GLN A 138 3.90 -21.74 -10.71
N PRO A 139 3.11 -21.68 -9.62
CA PRO A 139 2.68 -22.88 -8.91
C PRO A 139 1.67 -23.73 -9.68
N VAL A 140 1.08 -23.19 -10.76
CA VAL A 140 0.05 -23.87 -11.55
C VAL A 140 0.66 -24.82 -12.58
N GLY A 141 1.94 -24.64 -12.94
CA GLY A 141 2.65 -25.51 -13.88
C GLY A 141 2.15 -25.39 -15.34
N TRP A 142 1.51 -24.27 -15.68
CA TRP A 142 0.97 -24.05 -17.02
C TRP A 142 2.07 -23.75 -18.04
N THR A 143 1.82 -24.11 -19.31
CA THR A 143 2.71 -23.78 -20.42
C THR A 143 2.73 -22.27 -20.67
N LYS A 144 3.86 -21.75 -21.19
CA LYS A 144 4.01 -20.32 -21.54
C LYS A 144 2.87 -19.81 -22.43
N ARG A 145 2.41 -20.63 -23.39
CA ARG A 145 1.27 -20.29 -24.27
C ARG A 145 -0.03 -20.08 -23.50
N LYS A 146 -0.36 -20.98 -22.55
CA LYS A 146 -1.57 -20.83 -21.71
C LYS A 146 -1.50 -19.58 -20.85
N ILE A 147 -0.34 -19.30 -20.25
CA ILE A 147 -0.12 -18.09 -19.45
C ILE A 147 -0.35 -16.85 -20.32
N LEU A 148 0.24 -16.80 -21.51
CA LEU A 148 0.09 -15.67 -22.43
C LEU A 148 -1.36 -15.49 -22.90
N ILE A 149 -2.11 -16.57 -23.12
CA ILE A 149 -3.54 -16.50 -23.47
C ILE A 149 -4.35 -15.86 -22.33
N PHE A 150 -4.11 -16.25 -21.08
CA PHE A 150 -4.81 -15.68 -19.93
C PHE A 150 -4.41 -14.22 -19.68
N GLN A 151 -3.13 -13.89 -19.79
CA GLN A 151 -2.68 -12.50 -19.67
C GLN A 151 -3.22 -11.63 -20.80
N GLY A 152 -3.25 -12.17 -22.04
CA GLY A 152 -3.82 -11.51 -23.21
C GLY A 152 -5.32 -11.30 -23.10
N SER A 153 -6.07 -12.28 -22.57
CA SER A 153 -7.51 -12.13 -22.34
C SER A 153 -7.81 -11.12 -21.22
N GLY A 154 -7.00 -11.10 -20.16
CA GLY A 154 -7.07 -10.08 -19.11
C GLY A 154 -6.80 -8.68 -19.65
N LEU A 155 -5.77 -8.51 -20.49
CA LEU A 155 -5.46 -7.24 -21.13
C LEU A 155 -6.58 -6.80 -22.09
N ALA A 156 -7.09 -7.71 -22.91
CA ALA A 156 -8.23 -7.43 -23.79
C ALA A 156 -9.46 -7.00 -22.99
N LEU A 157 -9.74 -7.68 -21.87
CA LEU A 157 -10.82 -7.30 -20.97
C LEU A 157 -10.62 -5.90 -20.38
N LEU A 158 -9.40 -5.54 -19.94
CA LEU A 158 -9.13 -4.16 -19.49
C LEU A 158 -9.38 -3.13 -20.59
N ILE A 159 -8.97 -3.40 -21.83
CA ILE A 159 -9.20 -2.50 -22.97
C ILE A 159 -10.69 -2.35 -23.25
N VAL A 160 -11.45 -3.46 -23.23
CA VAL A 160 -12.91 -3.43 -23.39
C VAL A 160 -13.56 -2.61 -22.28
N LEU A 161 -13.20 -2.86 -21.02
CA LEU A 161 -13.72 -2.11 -19.87
C LEU A 161 -13.38 -0.61 -19.95
N ALA A 162 -12.21 -0.26 -20.50
CA ALA A 162 -11.81 1.11 -20.75
C ALA A 162 -12.66 1.78 -21.83
N ILE A 163 -12.95 1.08 -22.93
CA ILE A 163 -13.81 1.59 -24.02
C ILE A 163 -15.26 1.75 -23.55
N LEU A 164 -15.75 0.82 -22.73
CA LEU A 164 -17.13 0.83 -22.20
C LEU A 164 -17.31 1.77 -21.01
N TYR A 165 -16.22 2.33 -20.46
CA TYR A 165 -16.28 3.24 -19.32
C TYR A 165 -17.02 4.53 -19.68
N ARG A 166 -17.90 4.96 -18.78
CA ARG A 166 -18.65 6.22 -18.86
C ARG A 166 -18.66 6.86 -17.47
N GLY A 167 -17.89 7.93 -17.31
CA GLY A 167 -17.85 8.75 -16.10
C GLY A 167 -18.48 10.13 -16.31
N GLY A 168 -18.36 11.00 -15.31
CA GLY A 168 -18.86 12.37 -15.36
C GLY A 168 -20.19 12.55 -14.64
N GLU A 169 -21.00 13.48 -15.11
CA GLU A 169 -22.30 13.85 -14.52
C GLU A 169 -23.35 14.02 -15.62
N SER A 170 -24.61 14.25 -15.24
CA SER A 170 -25.72 14.42 -16.19
C SER A 170 -25.38 15.47 -17.25
N GLY A 171 -25.42 15.08 -18.54
CA GLY A 171 -25.14 15.96 -19.68
C GLY A 171 -23.69 16.03 -20.15
N GLN A 172 -22.71 15.50 -19.39
CA GLN A 172 -21.31 15.42 -19.81
C GLN A 172 -20.71 14.05 -19.52
N VAL A 173 -20.75 13.17 -20.51
CA VAL A 173 -20.18 11.84 -20.42
C VAL A 173 -18.70 11.90 -20.77
N ILE A 174 -17.85 11.50 -19.84
CA ILE A 174 -16.39 11.58 -19.96
C ILE A 174 -15.81 10.17 -19.99
N GLY A 175 -14.80 9.95 -20.85
CA GLY A 175 -14.01 8.73 -20.85
C GLY A 175 -13.10 8.60 -19.63
N LEU A 176 -12.26 7.56 -19.63
CA LEU A 176 -11.26 7.39 -18.57
C LEU A 176 -10.34 8.62 -18.50
N ARG A 177 -10.15 9.15 -17.30
CA ARG A 177 -9.23 10.26 -17.05
C ARG A 177 -8.50 10.09 -15.73
N ARG A 178 -7.40 10.81 -15.58
CA ARG A 178 -6.65 10.88 -14.33
C ARG A 178 -7.28 11.94 -13.42
N TYR A 179 -7.98 11.50 -12.38
CA TYR A 179 -8.41 12.35 -11.27
C TYR A 179 -7.26 12.52 -10.26
N TRP A 180 -6.76 11.38 -9.78
CA TRP A 180 -5.55 11.20 -8.99
C TRP A 180 -5.06 9.76 -9.21
N TRP A 181 -3.98 9.33 -8.56
CA TRP A 181 -3.38 8.01 -8.82
C TRP A 181 -4.00 6.86 -8.01
N GLY A 182 -4.84 7.15 -7.02
CA GLY A 182 -5.39 6.14 -6.13
C GLY A 182 -4.35 5.56 -5.16
N ILE A 183 -4.80 4.90 -4.10
CA ILE A 183 -3.91 4.27 -3.10
C ILE A 183 -2.86 3.36 -3.77
N LEU A 184 -3.29 2.47 -4.67
CA LEU A 184 -2.38 1.57 -5.38
C LEU A 184 -1.39 2.32 -6.27
N GLY A 185 -1.84 3.32 -7.03
CA GLY A 185 -0.95 4.05 -7.93
C GLY A 185 0.06 4.91 -7.18
N LEU A 186 -0.33 5.50 -6.05
CA LEU A 186 0.59 6.21 -5.16
C LEU A 186 1.67 5.28 -4.58
N ILE A 187 1.30 4.06 -4.18
CA ILE A 187 2.27 3.03 -3.77
C ILE A 187 3.21 2.69 -4.94
N GLY A 188 2.67 2.56 -6.16
CA GLY A 188 3.44 2.30 -7.37
C GLY A 188 4.50 3.36 -7.65
N TRP A 189 4.13 4.63 -7.61
CA TRP A 189 5.07 5.75 -7.78
C TRP A 189 6.09 5.83 -6.65
N ALA A 190 5.66 5.74 -5.40
CA ALA A 190 6.55 5.81 -4.25
C ALA A 190 7.58 4.66 -4.26
N TYR A 191 7.14 3.44 -4.59
CA TYR A 191 7.99 2.28 -4.80
C TYR A 191 8.97 2.51 -5.95
N LEU A 192 8.53 3.02 -7.10
CA LEU A 192 9.39 3.27 -8.26
C LEU A 192 10.60 4.12 -7.89
N TYR A 193 10.36 5.30 -7.30
CA TYR A 193 11.45 6.21 -6.95
C TYR A 193 12.37 5.63 -5.87
N ALA A 194 11.81 5.09 -4.79
CA ALA A 194 12.61 4.53 -3.70
C ALA A 194 13.43 3.30 -4.14
N ALA A 195 12.86 2.43 -4.98
CA ALA A 195 13.53 1.25 -5.52
C ALA A 195 14.66 1.65 -6.49
N LEU A 196 14.45 2.65 -7.34
CA LEU A 196 15.49 3.18 -8.23
C LEU A 196 16.63 3.83 -7.44
N VAL A 197 16.33 4.60 -6.39
CA VAL A 197 17.34 5.16 -5.48
C VAL A 197 18.14 4.04 -4.81
N TYR A 198 17.47 3.02 -4.26
CA TYR A 198 18.14 1.88 -3.63
C TYR A 198 19.05 1.15 -4.62
N TRP A 199 18.55 0.88 -5.83
CA TRP A 199 19.29 0.23 -6.91
C TRP A 199 20.52 1.04 -7.33
N ALA A 200 20.35 2.35 -7.56
CA ALA A 200 21.44 3.24 -8.02
C ALA A 200 22.60 3.31 -7.01
N PHE A 201 22.28 3.39 -5.71
CA PHE A 201 23.29 3.47 -4.65
C PHE A 201 23.63 2.11 -4.01
N ARG A 202 23.10 1.01 -4.56
CA ARG A 202 23.30 -0.37 -4.09
C ARG A 202 23.11 -0.55 -2.58
N GLY A 203 22.08 0.10 -2.02
CA GLY A 203 21.77 0.01 -0.60
C GLY A 203 22.84 0.58 0.36
N ARG A 204 23.79 1.39 -0.11
CA ARG A 204 24.76 2.08 0.75
C ARG A 204 24.03 2.93 1.79
N LEU A 205 24.25 2.64 3.09
CA LEU A 205 23.46 3.22 4.18
C LEU A 205 23.50 4.76 4.18
N VAL A 206 24.68 5.36 4.03
CA VAL A 206 24.83 6.83 4.01
C VAL A 206 24.03 7.45 2.87
N ALA A 207 24.02 6.83 1.69
CA ALA A 207 23.23 7.29 0.55
C ALA A 207 21.71 7.14 0.79
N MET A 208 21.28 6.06 1.47
CA MET A 208 19.87 5.88 1.84
C MET A 208 19.40 6.91 2.86
N ILE A 209 20.22 7.21 3.87
CA ILE A 209 19.95 8.27 4.84
C ILE A 209 19.91 9.63 4.12
N GLY A 210 20.90 9.92 3.27
CA GLY A 210 20.94 11.15 2.48
C GLY A 210 19.71 11.32 1.58
N ALA A 211 19.28 10.26 0.90
CA ALA A 211 18.06 10.28 0.08
C ALA A 211 16.81 10.49 0.94
N TRP A 212 16.70 9.83 2.09
CA TRP A 212 15.56 10.00 2.99
C TRP A 212 15.44 11.44 3.50
N VAL A 213 16.56 12.02 3.95
CA VAL A 213 16.64 13.44 4.36
C VAL A 213 16.31 14.36 3.19
N PHE A 214 16.86 14.08 2.00
CA PHE A 214 16.59 14.86 0.79
C PHE A 214 15.09 14.90 0.47
N PHE A 215 14.38 13.78 0.49
CA PHE A 215 12.96 13.75 0.15
C PHE A 215 12.08 14.46 1.19
N PHE A 216 12.41 14.36 2.48
CA PHE A 216 11.74 15.14 3.52
C PHE A 216 12.03 16.65 3.42
N ALA A 217 13.26 17.02 3.11
CA ALA A 217 13.65 18.42 2.90
C ALA A 217 13.03 19.00 1.62
N PHE A 218 13.00 18.24 0.52
CA PHE A 218 12.35 18.60 -0.73
C PHE A 218 10.85 18.82 -0.53
N HIS A 219 10.21 17.91 0.20
CA HIS A 219 8.80 18.03 0.56
C HIS A 219 8.53 19.28 1.42
N LEU A 220 9.37 19.54 2.42
CA LEU A 220 9.28 20.74 3.25
C LEU A 220 9.50 22.03 2.45
N ALA A 221 10.52 22.05 1.58
CA ALA A 221 10.82 23.18 0.70
C ALA A 221 9.68 23.46 -0.29
N HIS A 222 8.98 22.42 -0.74
CA HIS A 222 7.76 22.59 -1.52
C HIS A 222 6.68 23.32 -0.72
N PHE A 223 6.42 22.89 0.51
CA PHE A 223 5.42 23.50 1.39
C PHE A 223 5.78 24.94 1.79
N ALA A 224 7.07 25.25 1.91
CA ALA A 224 7.57 26.60 2.17
C ALA A 224 7.58 27.51 0.92
N GLY A 225 7.16 27.03 -0.26
CA GLY A 225 7.14 27.80 -1.51
C GLY A 225 8.52 27.95 -2.19
N TYR A 226 9.60 27.45 -1.60
CA TYR A 226 10.96 27.58 -2.16
C TYR A 226 11.15 26.87 -3.51
N LEU A 227 10.28 25.94 -3.86
CA LEU A 227 10.33 25.20 -5.12
C LEU A 227 9.38 25.75 -6.19
N ASP A 228 8.81 26.94 -6.01
CA ASP A 228 7.84 27.49 -6.97
C ASP A 228 8.46 27.90 -8.31
N PHE A 229 9.76 28.20 -8.34
CA PHE A 229 10.49 28.39 -9.60
C PHE A 229 10.47 27.13 -10.49
N LEU A 230 10.24 25.94 -9.93
CA LEU A 230 10.13 24.69 -10.69
C LEU A 230 8.73 24.44 -11.25
N GLN A 231 7.75 25.33 -11.04
CA GLN A 231 6.36 25.13 -11.46
C GLN A 231 6.21 24.75 -12.94
N ALA A 232 7.00 25.32 -13.85
CA ALA A 232 6.98 24.94 -15.27
C ALA A 232 7.42 23.48 -15.51
N VAL A 233 8.41 23.00 -14.77
CA VAL A 233 8.89 21.60 -14.82
C VAL A 233 7.92 20.64 -14.12
N ARG A 234 7.13 21.14 -13.14
CA ARG A 234 6.08 20.37 -12.45
C ARG A 234 5.04 19.80 -13.42
N LEU A 235 4.76 20.48 -14.51
CA LEU A 235 3.74 20.01 -15.45
C LEU A 235 4.18 18.77 -16.24
N ILE A 236 5.49 18.47 -16.25
CA ILE A 236 6.10 17.46 -17.14
C ILE A 236 6.67 16.27 -16.35
N VAL A 237 7.37 16.49 -15.23
CA VAL A 237 8.16 15.43 -14.53
C VAL A 237 7.89 15.37 -13.01
N TRP A 238 6.67 15.67 -12.55
CA TRP A 238 6.43 15.76 -11.11
C TRP A 238 6.07 14.43 -10.44
N MET A 239 6.67 14.19 -9.29
CA MET A 239 6.36 13.06 -8.43
C MET A 239 5.01 13.30 -7.72
N PRO A 240 4.14 12.28 -7.59
CA PRO A 240 2.92 12.41 -6.79
C PRO A 240 3.22 12.88 -5.38
N ASP A 241 2.31 13.71 -4.86
CA ASP A 241 2.33 14.22 -3.48
C ASP A 241 3.68 14.83 -3.07
N ARG A 242 4.36 15.48 -4.03
CA ARG A 242 5.50 16.36 -3.77
C ARG A 242 6.67 15.64 -3.08
N GLY A 243 6.81 14.33 -3.30
CA GLY A 243 7.88 13.50 -2.73
C GLY A 243 7.60 12.96 -1.32
N ALA A 244 6.47 13.33 -0.70
CA ALA A 244 6.07 12.88 0.64
C ALA A 244 6.12 11.36 0.79
N PHE A 245 5.48 10.65 -0.15
CA PHE A 245 5.34 9.19 -0.10
C PHE A 245 6.65 8.48 -0.41
N VAL A 246 7.51 9.06 -1.25
CA VAL A 246 8.87 8.55 -1.47
C VAL A 246 9.67 8.64 -0.16
N GLY A 247 9.53 9.75 0.57
CA GLY A 247 10.09 9.92 1.92
C GLY A 247 9.64 8.82 2.88
N LEU A 248 8.34 8.52 2.95
CA LEU A 248 7.80 7.44 3.80
C LEU A 248 8.42 6.07 3.46
N VAL A 249 8.47 5.72 2.16
CA VAL A 249 9.08 4.46 1.71
C VAL A 249 10.58 4.44 2.04
N LEU A 250 11.31 5.54 1.82
CA LEU A 250 12.73 5.62 2.15
C LEU A 250 13.01 5.50 3.65
N GLY A 251 12.10 5.96 4.52
CA GLY A 251 12.21 5.73 5.97
C GLY A 251 12.25 4.25 6.32
N GLY A 252 11.41 3.45 5.68
CA GLY A 252 11.46 1.98 5.78
C GLY A 252 12.74 1.38 5.17
N VAL A 253 13.20 1.90 4.02
CA VAL A 253 14.46 1.46 3.40
C VAL A 253 15.65 1.69 4.34
N VAL A 254 15.74 2.87 4.97
CA VAL A 254 16.78 3.21 5.93
C VAL A 254 16.72 2.26 7.12
N ALA A 255 15.54 2.05 7.72
CA ALA A 255 15.37 1.13 8.85
C ALA A 255 15.86 -0.29 8.51
N SER A 256 15.50 -0.82 7.34
CA SER A 256 15.96 -2.15 6.90
C SER A 256 17.44 -2.21 6.50
N SER A 257 18.00 -1.12 5.95
CA SER A 257 19.44 -1.03 5.69
C SER A 257 20.26 -0.98 6.97
N ILE A 258 19.74 -0.37 8.04
CA ILE A 258 20.35 -0.41 9.38
C ILE A 258 20.22 -1.81 9.98
N TYR A 259 19.03 -2.42 9.89
CA TYR A 259 18.80 -3.81 10.33
C TYR A 259 19.87 -4.75 9.80
N LYS A 260 20.14 -4.71 8.49
CA LYS A 260 21.10 -5.59 7.82
C LYS A 260 22.53 -5.49 8.37
N ARG A 261 22.87 -4.38 9.02
CA ARG A 261 24.19 -4.14 9.61
C ARG A 261 24.22 -4.41 11.11
N LEU A 262 23.12 -4.13 11.80
CA LEU A 262 23.11 -4.01 13.26
C LEU A 262 22.36 -5.13 13.96
N ALA A 263 21.23 -5.55 13.40
CA ALA A 263 20.31 -6.46 14.09
C ALA A 263 20.80 -7.91 14.17
N ALA A 264 21.77 -8.28 13.32
CA ALA A 264 22.45 -9.58 13.42
C ALA A 264 23.39 -9.66 14.63
N GLU A 265 23.85 -8.51 15.13
CA GLU A 265 24.82 -8.40 16.22
C GLU A 265 24.15 -8.00 17.53
N ASP A 266 23.21 -7.04 17.48
CA ASP A 266 22.56 -6.48 18.67
C ASP A 266 21.12 -6.00 18.38
N HIS A 267 20.15 -6.80 18.84
CA HIS A 267 18.73 -6.47 18.75
C HIS A 267 18.36 -5.20 19.55
N GLY A 268 18.98 -4.98 20.72
CA GLY A 268 18.68 -3.85 21.59
C GLY A 268 19.12 -2.54 20.94
N ARG A 269 20.31 -2.52 20.35
CA ARG A 269 20.82 -1.36 19.60
C ARG A 269 19.97 -1.06 18.38
N PHE A 270 19.50 -2.09 17.65
CA PHE A 270 18.58 -1.89 16.53
C PHE A 270 17.24 -1.27 16.96
N ILE A 271 16.63 -1.78 18.05
CA ILE A 271 15.41 -1.20 18.63
C ILE A 271 15.67 0.25 19.06
N GLY A 272 16.79 0.52 19.73
CA GLY A 272 17.19 1.87 20.13
C GLY A 272 17.28 2.84 18.94
N VAL A 273 17.81 2.39 17.80
CA VAL A 273 17.85 3.21 16.57
C VAL A 273 16.45 3.44 15.99
N LEU A 274 15.56 2.44 15.99
CA LEU A 274 14.18 2.64 15.54
C LEU A 274 13.44 3.65 16.43
N VAL A 275 13.63 3.58 17.75
CA VAL A 275 13.06 4.54 18.70
C VAL A 275 13.64 5.93 18.45
N LEU A 276 14.96 6.06 18.25
CA LEU A 276 15.59 7.33 17.90
C LEU A 276 15.02 7.93 16.60
N MET A 277 14.92 7.13 15.53
CA MET A 277 14.30 7.57 14.28
C MET A 277 12.85 8.01 14.48
N SER A 278 12.10 7.31 15.34
CA SER A 278 10.72 7.64 15.67
C SER A 278 10.63 8.99 16.39
N VAL A 279 11.49 9.23 17.39
CA VAL A 279 11.57 10.51 18.11
C VAL A 279 11.97 11.65 17.17
N LEU A 280 12.96 11.44 16.29
CA LEU A 280 13.36 12.46 15.31
C LEU A 280 12.21 12.84 14.38
N MET A 281 11.44 11.86 13.90
CA MET A 281 10.28 12.11 13.03
C MET A 281 9.10 12.73 13.79
N LEU A 282 8.91 12.40 15.07
CA LEU A 282 7.93 13.04 15.95
C LEU A 282 8.27 14.51 16.17
N VAL A 283 9.55 14.82 16.45
CA VAL A 283 10.05 16.19 16.59
C VAL A 283 9.91 16.95 15.28
N TYR A 284 10.25 16.35 14.14
CA TYR A 284 10.02 16.94 12.82
C TYR A 284 8.53 17.27 12.59
N GLY A 285 7.64 16.34 12.94
CA GLY A 285 6.20 16.55 12.82
C GLY A 285 5.70 17.70 13.71
N TRP A 286 6.19 17.74 14.95
CA TRP A 286 5.87 18.78 15.92
C TRP A 286 6.36 20.16 15.51
N LEU A 287 7.61 20.27 15.02
CA LEU A 287 8.20 21.53 14.57
C LEU A 287 7.53 22.09 13.31
N THR A 288 7.02 21.23 12.44
CA THR A 288 6.42 21.66 11.16
C THR A 288 4.91 21.93 11.26
N ARG A 289 4.22 21.38 12.26
CA ARG A 289 2.77 21.57 12.44
C ARG A 289 2.33 23.04 12.57
N PRO A 290 2.99 23.91 13.36
CA PRO A 290 2.57 25.31 13.48
C PRO A 290 2.58 26.06 12.15
N ALA A 291 3.44 25.67 11.20
CA ALA A 291 3.58 26.32 9.90
C ALA A 291 2.66 25.75 8.81
N PHE A 292 2.37 24.44 8.86
CA PHE A 292 1.70 23.73 7.74
C PHE A 292 0.43 22.96 8.15
N GLU A 293 0.08 22.99 9.44
CA GLU A 293 -0.99 22.22 10.09
C GLU A 293 -0.82 20.71 9.87
N LEU A 294 -1.71 19.94 10.49
CA LEU A 294 -1.79 18.49 10.40
C LEU A 294 -2.93 18.09 9.47
N SER A 295 -2.61 17.66 8.26
CA SER A 295 -3.61 17.21 7.28
C SER A 295 -3.09 16.08 6.39
N LYS A 296 -3.86 14.99 6.33
CA LYS A 296 -3.64 13.86 5.40
C LYS A 296 -3.89 14.28 3.96
N ILE A 297 -5.00 14.96 3.69
CA ILE A 297 -5.46 15.24 2.32
C ILE A 297 -4.47 16.15 1.60
N ARG A 298 -3.83 17.08 2.32
CA ARG A 298 -2.74 17.91 1.78
C ARG A 298 -1.37 17.22 1.80
N ALA A 299 -1.26 16.05 2.43
CA ALA A 299 0.00 15.37 2.72
C ALA A 299 1.03 16.26 3.43
N THR A 300 0.62 16.94 4.51
CA THR A 300 1.46 17.93 5.23
C THR A 300 2.77 17.34 5.81
N PRO A 301 3.83 18.15 5.96
CA PRO A 301 5.07 17.75 6.66
C PRO A 301 4.81 17.16 8.05
N ALA A 302 3.92 17.78 8.82
CA ALA A 302 3.55 17.32 10.15
C ALA A 302 2.97 15.90 10.12
N TRP A 303 2.04 15.66 9.21
CA TRP A 303 1.37 14.37 9.05
C TRP A 303 2.34 13.26 8.64
N ILE A 304 3.23 13.48 7.67
CA ILE A 304 4.22 12.46 7.29
C ILE A 304 5.22 12.17 8.42
N GLY A 305 5.60 13.19 9.20
CA GLY A 305 6.45 13.04 10.37
C GLY A 305 5.81 12.14 11.44
N TYR A 306 4.59 12.47 11.86
CA TYR A 306 3.86 11.68 12.86
C TYR A 306 3.57 10.26 12.37
N CYS A 307 3.13 10.09 11.13
CA CYS A 307 2.90 8.75 10.56
C CYS A 307 4.16 7.89 10.50
N THR A 308 5.31 8.49 10.16
CA THR A 308 6.60 7.78 10.14
C THR A 308 7.02 7.40 11.56
N ALA A 309 6.89 8.32 12.51
CA ALA A 309 7.19 8.07 13.92
C ALA A 309 6.34 6.93 14.51
N ILE A 310 5.02 6.99 14.33
CA ILE A 310 4.08 5.96 14.81
C ILE A 310 4.42 4.61 14.19
N THR A 311 4.71 4.57 12.89
CA THR A 311 4.98 3.30 12.19
C THR A 311 6.32 2.69 12.60
N LEU A 312 7.38 3.50 12.73
CA LEU A 312 8.69 3.01 13.18
C LEU A 312 8.65 2.53 14.64
N LEU A 313 7.90 3.21 15.50
CA LEU A 313 7.67 2.78 16.87
C LEU A 313 6.86 1.48 16.94
N ALA A 314 5.78 1.39 16.16
CA ALA A 314 5.02 0.14 16.02
C ALA A 314 5.89 -1.00 15.49
N TYR A 315 6.78 -0.72 14.52
CA TYR A 315 7.73 -1.69 14.02
C TYR A 315 8.71 -2.12 15.11
N ALA A 316 9.25 -1.21 15.93
CA ALA A 316 10.12 -1.55 17.05
C ALA A 316 9.43 -2.49 18.06
N VAL A 317 8.16 -2.21 18.39
CA VAL A 317 7.36 -3.09 19.26
C VAL A 317 7.14 -4.46 18.63
N ILE A 318 6.68 -4.51 17.38
CA ILE A 318 6.46 -5.79 16.67
C ILE A 318 7.77 -6.56 16.51
N TYR A 319 8.88 -5.88 16.23
CA TYR A 319 10.22 -6.46 16.16
C TYR A 319 10.62 -7.11 17.49
N TYR A 320 10.42 -6.40 18.61
CA TYR A 320 10.67 -6.96 19.93
C TYR A 320 9.80 -8.20 20.21
N LEU A 321 8.50 -8.13 19.93
CA LEU A 321 7.60 -9.25 20.20
C LEU A 321 7.92 -10.47 19.30
N VAL A 322 8.18 -10.25 18.01
CA VAL A 322 8.30 -11.32 17.01
C VAL A 322 9.73 -11.83 16.86
N ASP A 323 10.70 -10.95 16.68
CA ASP A 323 12.08 -11.33 16.39
C ASP A 323 12.91 -11.54 17.66
N VAL A 324 12.62 -10.83 18.76
CA VAL A 324 13.31 -11.01 20.06
C VAL A 324 12.60 -12.02 20.95
N ARG A 325 11.31 -11.82 21.25
CA ARG A 325 10.51 -12.69 22.13
C ARG A 325 9.93 -13.93 21.45
N LYS A 326 10.05 -14.05 20.12
CA LYS A 326 9.52 -15.18 19.32
C LYS A 326 8.02 -15.40 19.48
N TRP A 327 7.26 -14.33 19.74
CA TRP A 327 5.81 -14.39 19.91
C TRP A 327 5.09 -14.19 18.58
N ASP A 328 5.11 -15.21 17.73
CA ASP A 328 4.55 -15.17 16.37
C ASP A 328 3.51 -16.26 16.05
N HIS A 329 3.07 -17.06 17.04
CA HIS A 329 2.11 -18.14 16.81
C HIS A 329 0.76 -17.66 16.24
N TRP A 330 0.30 -16.49 16.67
CA TRP A 330 -0.96 -15.88 16.23
C TRP A 330 -0.90 -15.39 14.78
N TYR A 331 0.30 -15.10 14.25
CA TYR A 331 0.50 -14.69 12.86
C TYR A 331 0.00 -15.75 11.86
N ARG A 332 -0.01 -17.04 12.24
CA ARG A 332 -0.48 -18.13 11.35
C ARG A 332 -1.89 -17.86 10.79
N TRP A 333 -2.76 -17.27 11.59
CA TRP A 333 -4.15 -16.98 11.22
C TRP A 333 -4.27 -15.81 10.25
N ILE A 334 -3.39 -14.81 10.38
CA ILE A 334 -3.43 -13.58 9.57
C ILE A 334 -2.41 -13.54 8.43
N ARG A 335 -1.53 -14.54 8.36
CA ARG A 335 -0.47 -14.69 7.36
C ARG A 335 -0.91 -14.47 5.91
N PRO A 336 -2.11 -14.89 5.44
CA PRO A 336 -2.55 -14.58 4.09
C PRO A 336 -2.52 -13.08 3.76
N ALA A 337 -2.88 -12.22 4.72
CA ALA A 337 -2.93 -10.77 4.56
C ALA A 337 -1.55 -10.14 4.29
N GLY A 338 -0.48 -10.69 4.86
CA GLY A 338 0.88 -10.19 4.69
C GLY A 338 1.64 -10.82 3.52
N ARG A 339 1.26 -12.04 3.09
CA ARG A 339 1.92 -12.76 1.98
C ARG A 339 1.30 -12.46 0.62
N SER A 340 -0.01 -12.30 0.57
CA SER A 340 -0.77 -12.02 -0.65
C SER A 340 -1.51 -10.70 -0.51
N THR A 341 -0.81 -9.70 0.01
CA THR A 341 -1.31 -8.36 0.36
C THR A 341 -2.17 -7.72 -0.72
N LEU A 342 -1.74 -7.78 -1.98
CA LEU A 342 -2.49 -7.21 -3.10
C LEU A 342 -3.78 -7.99 -3.39
N THR A 343 -3.74 -9.32 -3.31
CA THR A 343 -4.96 -10.15 -3.37
C THR A 343 -5.91 -9.78 -2.25
N THR A 344 -5.43 -9.71 -1.01
CA THR A 344 -6.23 -9.32 0.16
C THR A 344 -6.86 -7.95 0.00
N TYR A 345 -6.15 -6.99 -0.58
CA TYR A 345 -6.68 -5.66 -0.89
C TYR A 345 -7.79 -5.67 -1.95
N LEU A 346 -7.74 -6.59 -2.93
CA LEU A 346 -8.73 -6.64 -4.02
C LEU A 346 -9.99 -7.45 -3.69
N VAL A 347 -9.93 -8.43 -2.79
CA VAL A 347 -11.11 -9.25 -2.44
C VAL A 347 -12.31 -8.40 -1.98
N PRO A 348 -12.17 -7.34 -1.14
CA PRO A 348 -13.28 -6.47 -0.76
C PRO A 348 -14.04 -5.88 -1.95
N TYR A 349 -13.37 -5.56 -3.06
CA TYR A 349 -14.05 -5.02 -4.25
C TYR A 349 -15.01 -6.05 -4.85
N VAL A 350 -14.66 -7.33 -4.87
CA VAL A 350 -15.61 -8.38 -5.32
C VAL A 350 -16.71 -8.57 -4.28
N TYR A 351 -16.35 -8.60 -2.99
CA TYR A 351 -17.32 -8.77 -1.90
C TYR A 351 -18.41 -7.69 -1.93
N TYR A 352 -18.02 -6.41 -1.95
CA TYR A 352 -18.97 -5.29 -1.96
C TYR A 352 -19.80 -5.26 -3.24
N ALA A 353 -19.22 -5.58 -4.39
CA ALA A 353 -19.97 -5.67 -5.64
C ALA A 353 -21.05 -6.75 -5.58
N VAL A 354 -20.73 -7.94 -5.07
CA VAL A 354 -21.71 -9.03 -4.88
C VAL A 354 -22.79 -8.59 -3.90
N TRP A 355 -22.42 -8.09 -2.72
CA TRP A 355 -23.38 -7.61 -1.72
C TRP A 355 -24.34 -6.55 -2.26
N SER A 356 -23.82 -5.63 -3.09
CA SER A 356 -24.62 -4.56 -3.69
C SER A 356 -25.56 -5.07 -4.79
N ILE A 357 -25.16 -6.08 -5.58
CA ILE A 357 -26.01 -6.72 -6.59
C ILE A 357 -27.21 -7.42 -5.94
N TRP A 358 -26.99 -8.07 -4.80
CA TRP A 358 -28.05 -8.75 -4.05
C TRP A 358 -28.83 -7.82 -3.11
N ALA A 359 -28.49 -6.52 -3.09
CA ALA A 359 -29.10 -5.50 -2.24
C ALA A 359 -29.17 -5.90 -0.74
N ILE A 360 -28.15 -6.62 -0.25
CA ILE A 360 -28.12 -7.13 1.13
C ILE A 360 -27.84 -5.96 2.06
N GLN A 361 -28.77 -5.69 2.98
CA GLN A 361 -28.60 -4.71 4.05
C GLN A 361 -28.60 -5.39 5.41
N LEU A 362 -27.58 -5.10 6.22
CA LEU A 362 -27.55 -5.55 7.60
C LEU A 362 -28.46 -4.69 8.48
N PRO A 363 -29.09 -5.29 9.51
CA PRO A 363 -29.81 -4.55 10.54
C PRO A 363 -28.96 -3.41 11.11
N VAL A 364 -29.59 -2.26 11.39
CA VAL A 364 -28.92 -1.06 11.93
C VAL A 364 -28.09 -1.38 13.17
N ALA A 365 -28.61 -2.24 14.06
CA ALA A 365 -27.88 -2.68 15.25
C ALA A 365 -26.47 -3.24 14.95
N LEU A 366 -26.32 -4.00 13.85
CA LEU A 366 -25.02 -4.55 13.42
C LEU A 366 -24.14 -3.54 12.67
N ARG A 367 -24.65 -2.33 12.41
CA ARG A 367 -23.95 -1.23 11.74
C ARG A 367 -23.66 -0.05 12.68
N THR A 368 -24.13 -0.06 13.94
CA THR A 368 -23.98 1.08 14.85
C THR A 368 -22.95 0.84 15.95
N GLY A 369 -22.13 1.86 16.23
CA GLY A 369 -21.24 1.93 17.39
C GLY A 369 -20.24 0.77 17.49
N ILE A 370 -20.01 0.28 18.72
CA ILE A 370 -19.03 -0.78 19.00
C ILE A 370 -19.39 -2.10 18.28
N LEU A 371 -20.68 -2.44 18.20
CA LEU A 371 -21.12 -3.66 17.53
C LEU A 371 -20.82 -3.62 16.03
N GLY A 372 -21.02 -2.45 15.39
CA GLY A 372 -20.60 -2.18 14.02
C GLY A 372 -19.09 -2.33 13.82
N LEU A 373 -18.28 -1.80 14.74
CA LEU A 373 -16.82 -1.92 14.70
C LEU A 373 -16.35 -3.38 14.81
N VAL A 374 -16.96 -4.17 15.70
CA VAL A 374 -16.67 -5.61 15.84
C VAL A 374 -17.07 -6.36 14.57
N LYS A 375 -18.26 -6.10 14.01
CA LYS A 375 -18.69 -6.66 12.71
C LYS A 375 -17.68 -6.34 11.62
N SER A 376 -17.20 -5.11 11.57
CA SER A 376 -16.24 -4.65 10.55
C SER A 376 -14.90 -5.36 10.69
N LEU A 377 -14.45 -5.60 11.93
CA LEU A 377 -13.24 -6.38 12.18
C LEU A 377 -13.41 -7.84 11.76
N LEU A 378 -14.56 -8.45 12.05
CA LEU A 378 -14.90 -9.80 11.59
C LEU A 378 -14.95 -9.87 10.06
N PHE A 379 -15.46 -8.83 9.40
CA PHE A 379 -15.40 -8.70 7.94
C PHE A 379 -13.94 -8.67 7.44
N ALA A 380 -13.06 -7.86 8.04
CA ALA A 380 -11.65 -7.84 7.67
C ALA A 380 -10.99 -9.23 7.83
N LEU A 381 -11.27 -9.94 8.93
CA LEU A 381 -10.77 -11.30 9.15
C LEU A 381 -11.37 -12.32 8.15
N LEU A 382 -12.63 -12.18 7.77
CA LEU A 382 -13.26 -12.97 6.71
C LEU A 382 -12.52 -12.79 5.38
N ILE A 383 -12.19 -11.55 5.01
CA ILE A 383 -11.42 -11.23 3.79
C ILE A 383 -10.03 -11.90 3.81
N VAL A 384 -9.37 -11.93 4.97
CA VAL A 384 -8.12 -12.67 5.15
C VAL A 384 -8.32 -14.18 4.97
N GLY A 385 -9.41 -14.73 5.51
CA GLY A 385 -9.81 -16.13 5.32
C GLY A 385 -10.03 -16.48 3.84
N ILE A 386 -10.79 -15.65 3.11
CA ILE A 386 -11.02 -15.80 1.66
C ILE A 386 -9.71 -15.74 0.90
N THR A 387 -8.82 -14.79 1.24
CA THR A 387 -7.47 -14.73 0.64
C THR A 387 -6.69 -16.03 0.91
N GLY A 388 -6.80 -16.58 2.11
CA GLY A 388 -6.21 -17.87 2.47
C GLY A 388 -6.70 -19.01 1.59
N LEU A 389 -8.00 -19.03 1.28
CA LEU A 389 -8.60 -20.02 0.38
C LEU A 389 -8.13 -19.83 -1.07
N LEU A 390 -8.15 -18.60 -1.59
CA LEU A 390 -7.66 -18.28 -2.94
C LEU A 390 -6.20 -18.68 -3.13
N ASN A 391 -5.37 -18.47 -2.11
CA ASN A 391 -3.98 -18.92 -2.11
C ASN A 391 -3.84 -20.44 -2.23
N ARG A 392 -4.73 -21.23 -1.59
CA ARG A 392 -4.75 -22.69 -1.73
C ARG A 392 -5.15 -23.12 -3.14
N TRP A 393 -6.01 -22.34 -3.80
CA TRP A 393 -6.37 -22.52 -5.21
C TRP A 393 -5.37 -21.92 -6.19
N LYS A 394 -4.20 -21.45 -5.72
CA LYS A 394 -3.15 -20.84 -6.53
C LYS A 394 -3.61 -19.57 -7.27
N ILE A 395 -4.64 -18.90 -6.73
CA ILE A 395 -5.14 -17.60 -7.18
C ILE A 395 -4.54 -16.54 -6.26
N ARG A 396 -3.43 -15.93 -6.68
CA ARG A 396 -2.78 -14.85 -5.94
C ARG A 396 -2.06 -13.91 -6.88
N LEU A 397 -2.14 -12.62 -6.61
CA LEU A 397 -1.44 -11.62 -7.40
C LEU A 397 0.04 -11.56 -7.04
N LYS A 398 0.87 -11.47 -8.07
CA LYS A 398 2.32 -11.31 -7.96
C LYS A 398 2.80 -10.42 -9.08
N ILE A 399 3.34 -9.28 -8.68
CA ILE A 399 3.82 -8.20 -9.57
C ILE A 399 5.28 -7.87 -9.32
#